data_AF-A0A6J3EFC5-F1
#
_entry.id   AF-A0A6J3EFC5-F1
#
_cell.length_a   1.000
_cell.length_b   1.000
_cell.length_c   1.000
_cell.angle_alpha   90.00
_cell.angle_beta   90.00
_cell.angle_gamma   90.00
#
_symmetry.space_group_name_H-M   'P 1'
#
loop_
_entity.id
_entity.type
_entity.pdbx_description
1 polymer ?
#
loop_
_entity_poly.entity_id
_entity_poly.type
_entity_poly.pdbx_seq_one_letter_code
_entity_poly.pdbx_strand_id
1 'polypeptide(L)'
;MVVVAVVFLVVLVAAFLLLGLRLTETHAETVLRMSIEGLGAQGLPQHLSMSRKERIGTFAVAEGRNSSALLVYDYGKLLVSYRSWLHRVCFITRVDEDNLPGLDAVTEVFQRRQGEGKAGAEPLADRSILGTTANVLCSSVPIYWT
;
A
#
# COMPACT_ATOMS: atom_id res chain seq x y z
N MET A 1 54.02 -17.62 18.75
CA MET A 1 53.48 -17.42 17.39
C MET A 1 52.11 -18.05 17.18
N VAL A 2 51.91 -19.33 17.51
CA VAL A 2 50.62 -20.03 17.30
C VAL A 2 49.46 -19.34 18.03
N VAL A 3 49.61 -18.98 19.31
CA VAL A 3 48.56 -18.30 20.09
C VAL A 3 48.17 -16.96 19.47
N VAL A 4 49.15 -16.18 19.02
CA VAL A 4 48.91 -14.88 18.37
C VAL A 4 48.15 -15.06 17.05
N ALA A 5 48.51 -16.09 16.26
CA ALA A 5 47.82 -16.41 15.02
C ALA A 5 46.36 -16.83 15.27
N VAL A 6 46.11 -17.63 16.32
CA VAL A 6 44.75 -18.05 16.71
C VAL A 6 43.92 -16.85 17.16
N VAL A 7 44.46 -15.95 17.97
CA VAL A 7 43.75 -14.73 18.38
C VAL A 7 43.40 -13.86 17.17
N PHE A 8 44.32 -13.69 16.23
CA PHE A 8 44.07 -12.91 15.02
C PHE A 8 42.97 -13.52 14.14
N LEU A 9 42.94 -14.85 14.02
CA LEU A 9 41.90 -15.58 13.30
C LEU A 9 40.52 -15.38 13.94
N VAL A 10 40.44 -15.47 15.27
CA VAL A 10 39.18 -15.27 16.01
C VAL A 10 38.66 -13.84 15.81
N VAL A 11 39.53 -12.84 15.87
CA VAL A 11 39.17 -11.43 15.65
C VAL A 11 38.66 -11.20 14.22
N LEU A 12 39.30 -11.80 13.21
CA LEU A 12 38.84 -11.73 11.83
C LEU A 12 37.43 -12.33 11.67
N VAL A 13 37.21 -13.54 12.18
CA VAL A 13 35.89 -14.21 12.10
C VAL A 13 34.82 -13.36 12.79
N ALA A 14 35.11 -12.82 13.98
CA ALA A 14 34.19 -11.95 14.69
C ALA A 14 33.88 -10.67 13.89
N ALA A 15 34.87 -10.05 13.26
CA ALA A 15 34.67 -8.87 12.42
C ALA A 15 33.78 -9.18 11.20
N PHE A 16 33.99 -10.30 10.52
CA PHE A 16 33.14 -10.73 9.39
C PHE A 16 31.71 -11.03 9.83
N LEU A 17 31.52 -11.70 10.98
CA LEU A 17 30.18 -11.96 11.52
C LEU A 17 29.45 -10.65 11.87
N LEU A 18 30.14 -9.70 12.49
CA LEU A 18 29.58 -8.38 12.81
C LEU A 18 29.24 -7.60 11.53
N LEU A 19 30.11 -7.63 10.51
CA LEU A 19 29.83 -7.00 9.22
C LEU A 19 28.64 -7.67 8.53
N GLY A 20 28.57 -9.00 8.55
CA GLY A 20 27.49 -9.79 7.99
C GLY A 20 26.14 -9.49 8.65
N LEU A 21 26.11 -9.36 9.98
CA LEU A 21 24.89 -8.97 10.71
C LEU A 21 24.42 -7.56 10.37
N ARG A 22 25.35 -6.59 10.26
CA ARG A 22 25.04 -5.22 9.82
C ARG A 22 24.50 -5.15 8.40
N LEU A 23 25.02 -6.01 7.51
CA LEU A 23 24.56 -6.09 6.12
C LEU A 23 23.28 -6.90 5.97
N THR A 24 23.01 -7.88 6.84
CA THR A 24 21.78 -8.70 6.73
C THR A 24 20.54 -7.91 7.15
N GLU A 25 20.68 -6.88 8.02
CA GLU A 25 19.63 -5.87 8.22
C GLU A 25 19.32 -5.06 6.95
N THR A 26 20.24 -4.98 5.97
CA THR A 26 20.03 -4.21 4.73
C THR A 26 19.19 -4.92 3.67
N HIS A 27 18.70 -6.15 3.94
CA HIS A 27 17.53 -6.71 3.28
C HIS A 27 16.21 -6.26 3.94
N ALA A 28 16.20 -5.08 4.55
CA ALA A 28 14.99 -4.40 4.96
C ALA A 28 14.04 -4.32 3.75
N GLU A 29 12.83 -4.84 3.91
CA GLU A 29 11.78 -4.72 2.91
C GLU A 29 11.63 -3.24 2.56
N THR A 30 12.04 -2.86 1.34
CA THR A 30 12.05 -1.46 0.92
C THR A 30 10.63 -1.00 0.66
N VAL A 31 9.93 -0.61 1.72
CA VAL A 31 8.66 0.11 1.64
C VAL A 31 9.00 1.57 1.37
N LEU A 32 8.86 1.98 0.12
CA LEU A 32 9.17 3.33 -0.31
C LEU A 32 8.04 4.26 0.14
N ARG A 33 8.25 4.94 1.27
CA ARG A 33 7.35 5.99 1.77
C ARG A 33 7.83 7.34 1.25
N MET A 34 7.03 8.00 0.42
CA MET A 34 7.30 9.34 -0.08
C MET A 34 6.08 10.23 0.21
N SER A 35 6.33 11.47 0.61
CA SER A 35 5.31 12.52 0.56
C SER A 35 5.46 13.22 -0.77
N ILE A 36 4.49 13.10 -1.67
CA ILE A 36 4.50 13.89 -2.90
C ILE A 36 3.94 15.25 -2.54
N GLU A 37 4.80 16.28 -2.56
CA GLU A 37 4.34 17.66 -2.64
C GLU A 37 3.63 17.82 -3.98
N GLY A 38 2.33 18.13 -3.96
CA GLY A 38 1.54 18.21 -5.18
C GLY A 38 2.18 19.17 -6.19
N LEU A 39 2.30 18.75 -7.45
CA LEU A 39 2.69 19.62 -8.56
C LEU A 39 1.57 20.64 -8.81
N GLY A 40 1.53 21.69 -8.00
CA GLY A 40 0.55 22.76 -8.06
C GLY A 40 0.30 23.32 -6.67
N ALA A 41 0.24 24.65 -6.57
CA ALA A 41 0.13 25.43 -5.33
C ALA A 41 -1.12 25.16 -4.46
N GLN A 42 -1.85 24.07 -4.69
CA GLN A 42 -3.12 23.70 -4.04
C GLN A 42 -3.22 22.19 -3.68
N GLY A 43 -2.22 21.36 -3.97
CA GLY A 43 -2.26 19.93 -3.67
C GLY A 43 -1.94 19.63 -2.20
N LEU A 44 -2.90 19.03 -1.47
CA LEU A 44 -2.64 18.50 -0.12
C LEU A 44 -1.50 17.47 -0.19
N PRO A 45 -0.50 17.51 0.71
CA PRO A 45 0.60 16.54 0.71
C PRO A 45 0.06 15.12 0.72
N GLN A 46 0.38 14.36 -0.33
CA GLN A 46 -0.16 13.03 -0.53
C GLN A 46 0.83 12.01 -0.01
N HIS A 47 0.42 11.24 1.01
CA HIS A 47 1.24 10.19 1.56
C HIS A 47 1.18 8.96 0.66
N LEU A 48 2.32 8.59 0.08
CA LEU A 48 2.51 7.44 -0.79
C LEU A 48 3.32 6.38 -0.04
N SER A 49 2.87 5.14 -0.08
CA SER A 49 3.67 3.99 0.34
C SER A 49 3.63 2.93 -0.74
N MET A 50 4.78 2.57 -1.29
CA MET A 50 4.90 1.55 -2.34
C MET A 50 5.78 0.40 -1.90
N SER A 51 5.31 -0.82 -2.14
CA SER A 51 6.07 -2.06 -1.96
C SER A 51 6.31 -2.67 -3.33
N ARG A 52 7.55 -2.58 -3.84
CA ARG A 52 7.91 -3.16 -5.15
C ARG A 52 7.81 -4.69 -5.12
N LYS A 53 8.20 -5.30 -3.99
CA LYS A 53 8.15 -6.75 -3.76
C LYS A 53 6.71 -7.27 -3.82
N GLU A 54 5.79 -6.57 -3.16
CA GLU A 54 4.38 -6.98 -3.12
C GLU A 54 3.56 -6.44 -4.29
N ARG A 55 4.15 -5.55 -5.13
CA ARG A 55 3.47 -4.86 -6.24
C ARG A 55 2.22 -4.12 -5.76
N ILE A 56 2.35 -3.39 -4.64
CA ILE A 56 1.27 -2.64 -4.02
C ILE A 56 1.64 -1.17 -3.87
N GLY A 57 0.70 -0.27 -4.17
CA GLY A 57 0.78 1.16 -3.89
C GLY A 57 -0.40 1.62 -3.04
N THR A 58 -0.14 2.35 -1.96
CA THR A 58 -1.18 2.92 -1.09
C THR A 58 -1.13 4.44 -1.08
N PHE A 59 -2.30 5.08 -1.19
CA PHE A 59 -2.43 6.52 -1.33
C PHE A 59 -3.51 7.04 -0.39
N ALA A 60 -3.23 8.12 0.33
CA ALA A 60 -4.27 8.88 1.03
C ALA A 60 -4.88 9.91 0.07
N VAL A 61 -6.19 9.94 -0.08
CA VAL A 61 -6.91 10.91 -0.92
C VAL A 61 -7.91 11.70 -0.08
N ALA A 62 -8.16 12.96 -0.43
CA ALA A 62 -9.17 13.75 0.25
C ALA A 62 -10.58 13.22 -0.06
N GLU A 63 -11.43 13.17 0.96
CA GLU A 63 -12.83 12.78 0.89
C GLU A 63 -13.67 13.95 1.44
N GLY A 64 -13.91 14.97 0.62
CA GLY A 64 -14.58 16.20 1.03
C GLY A 64 -13.68 17.16 1.82
N ARG A 65 -14.26 17.99 2.70
CA ARG A 65 -13.53 19.05 3.42
C ARG A 65 -12.73 18.57 4.64
N ASN A 66 -13.22 17.56 5.36
CA ASN A 66 -12.67 17.14 6.67
C ASN A 66 -12.50 15.62 6.79
N SER A 67 -12.58 14.88 5.69
CA SER A 67 -12.38 13.43 5.69
C SER A 67 -11.35 13.04 4.65
N SER A 68 -10.78 11.86 4.84
CA SER A 68 -9.85 11.26 3.90
C SER A 68 -10.25 9.82 3.66
N ALA A 69 -9.89 9.36 2.47
CA ALA A 69 -9.96 7.97 2.09
C ALA A 69 -8.57 7.43 1.80
N LEU A 70 -8.48 6.11 1.79
CA LEU A 70 -7.26 5.39 1.49
C LEU A 70 -7.53 4.49 0.31
N LEU A 71 -6.62 4.57 -0.64
CA LEU A 71 -6.62 3.81 -1.86
C LEU A 71 -5.49 2.79 -1.83
N VAL A 72 -5.75 1.58 -2.29
CA VAL A 72 -4.75 0.52 -2.45
C VAL A 72 -4.83 0.01 -3.88
N TYR A 73 -3.78 0.27 -4.65
CA TYR A 73 -3.52 -0.40 -5.92
C TYR A 73 -2.78 -1.70 -5.63
N ASP A 74 -3.39 -2.82 -5.99
CA ASP A 74 -2.75 -4.13 -6.03
C ASP A 74 -2.47 -4.47 -7.49
N TYR A 75 -1.26 -4.13 -7.96
CA TYR A 75 -0.82 -4.38 -9.34
C TYR A 75 -0.50 -5.86 -9.60
N GLY A 76 -0.47 -6.70 -8.56
CA GLY A 76 -0.36 -8.15 -8.71
C GLY A 76 -1.70 -8.80 -9.01
N LYS A 77 -2.79 -8.25 -8.45
CA LYS A 77 -4.16 -8.75 -8.64
C LYS A 77 -5.01 -7.92 -9.61
N LEU A 78 -4.48 -6.81 -10.12
CA LEU A 78 -5.19 -5.87 -10.98
C LEU A 78 -6.49 -5.36 -10.32
N LEU A 79 -6.37 -4.98 -9.05
CA LEU A 79 -7.48 -4.47 -8.24
C LEU A 79 -7.12 -3.13 -7.61
N VAL A 80 -8.11 -2.24 -7.54
CA VAL A 80 -8.03 -1.02 -6.73
C VAL A 80 -9.09 -1.09 -5.65
N SER A 81 -8.66 -0.89 -4.40
CA SER A 81 -9.55 -0.82 -3.24
C SER A 81 -9.59 0.59 -2.68
N TYR A 82 -10.78 1.10 -2.42
CA TYR A 82 -11.05 2.39 -1.82
C TYR A 82 -11.75 2.19 -0.50
N ARG A 83 -11.19 2.71 0.58
CA ARG A 83 -11.83 2.73 1.90
C ARG A 83 -12.36 4.13 2.16
N SER A 84 -13.67 4.26 2.36
CA SER A 84 -14.31 5.49 2.85
C SER A 84 -14.35 5.46 4.36
N TRP A 85 -13.84 6.50 5.01
CA TRP A 85 -14.00 6.68 6.46
C TRP A 85 -15.37 7.28 6.76
N LEU A 86 -15.83 8.19 5.90
CA LEU A 86 -17.12 8.85 6.05
C LEU A 86 -18.30 7.87 5.93
N HIS A 87 -18.30 7.03 4.89
CA HIS A 87 -19.43 6.16 4.56
C HIS A 87 -19.33 4.76 5.18
N ARG A 88 -18.23 4.47 5.89
CA ARG A 88 -17.90 3.16 6.47
C ARG A 88 -18.13 1.99 5.49
N VAL A 89 -17.59 2.13 4.30
CA VAL A 89 -17.59 1.10 3.26
C VAL A 89 -16.21 0.96 2.66
N CYS A 90 -16.00 -0.16 1.99
CA CYS A 90 -14.91 -0.33 1.05
C CYS A 90 -15.50 -0.61 -0.33
N PHE A 91 -14.94 0.03 -1.35
CA PHE A 91 -15.26 -0.25 -2.73
C PHE A 91 -14.06 -0.88 -3.40
N ILE A 92 -14.30 -1.76 -4.36
CA ILE A 92 -13.26 -2.35 -5.18
C ILE A 92 -13.63 -2.27 -6.65
N THR A 93 -12.63 -2.12 -7.50
CA THR A 93 -12.80 -2.19 -8.95
C THR A 93 -11.63 -2.92 -9.58
N ARG A 94 -11.88 -3.54 -10.73
CA ARG A 94 -10.82 -4.16 -11.54
C ARG A 94 -10.16 -3.09 -12.40
N VAL A 95 -8.87 -3.25 -12.60
CA VAL A 95 -8.11 -2.41 -13.53
C VAL A 95 -7.51 -3.27 -14.62
N ASP A 96 -7.22 -2.64 -15.75
CA ASP A 96 -6.55 -3.26 -16.87
C ASP A 96 -5.03 -3.14 -16.69
N GLU A 97 -4.28 -4.18 -17.05
CA GLU A 97 -2.81 -4.18 -16.94
C GLU A 97 -2.16 -3.17 -17.90
N ASP A 98 -2.74 -3.00 -19.09
CA ASP A 98 -2.25 -2.11 -20.14
C ASP A 98 -2.75 -0.66 -19.95
N ASN A 99 -3.82 -0.48 -19.17
CA ASN A 99 -4.45 0.82 -18.94
C ASN A 99 -4.82 1.05 -17.46
N LEU A 100 -3.80 1.26 -16.63
CA LEU A 100 -3.97 1.59 -15.21
C LEU A 100 -4.49 3.03 -15.06
N PRO A 101 -5.69 3.24 -14.49
CA PRO A 101 -6.23 4.58 -14.30
C PRO A 101 -5.38 5.37 -13.31
N GLY A 102 -5.21 6.66 -13.59
CA GLY A 102 -4.60 7.60 -12.66
C GLY A 102 -5.41 7.76 -11.37
N LEU A 103 -4.74 8.28 -10.33
CA LEU A 103 -5.32 8.39 -8.99
C LEU A 103 -6.58 9.27 -8.95
N ASP A 104 -6.59 10.37 -9.69
CA ASP A 104 -7.74 11.29 -9.75
C ASP A 104 -8.95 10.63 -10.40
N ALA A 105 -8.74 9.93 -11.51
CA ALA A 105 -9.80 9.24 -12.26
C ALA A 105 -10.47 8.15 -11.40
N VAL A 106 -9.67 7.34 -10.70
CA VAL A 106 -10.24 6.27 -9.87
C VAL A 106 -10.90 6.84 -8.61
N THR A 107 -10.35 7.92 -8.04
CA THR A 107 -10.94 8.60 -6.89
C THR A 107 -12.31 9.18 -7.25
N GLU A 108 -12.45 9.79 -8.42
CA GLU A 108 -13.72 10.31 -8.92
C GLU A 108 -14.78 9.21 -9.05
N VAL A 109 -14.40 8.06 -9.61
CA VAL A 109 -15.29 6.89 -9.76
C VAL A 109 -15.83 6.43 -8.40
N PHE A 110 -14.97 6.28 -7.40
CA PHE A 110 -15.39 5.86 -6.06
C PHE A 110 -16.23 6.93 -5.35
N GLN A 111 -15.88 8.21 -5.47
CA GLN A 111 -16.65 9.32 -4.87
C GLN A 111 -18.04 9.42 -5.49
N ARG A 112 -18.17 9.23 -6.81
CA ARG A 112 -19.47 9.18 -7.49
C ARG A 112 -20.31 8.03 -6.96
N ARG A 113 -19.72 6.84 -6.80
CA ARG A 113 -20.42 5.66 -6.29
C ARG A 113 -20.94 5.82 -4.86
N GLN A 114 -20.26 6.61 -4.04
CA GLN A 114 -20.76 6.98 -2.71
C GLN A 114 -22.03 7.83 -2.79
N GLY A 115 -22.06 8.81 -3.71
CA GLY A 115 -23.19 9.71 -3.90
C GLY A 115 -24.45 9.02 -4.46
N GLU A 116 -24.27 7.97 -5.25
CA GLU A 116 -25.37 7.15 -5.82
C GLU A 116 -26.06 6.26 -4.78
N GLY A 117 -25.43 6.04 -3.62
CA GLY A 117 -25.97 5.21 -2.55
C GLY A 117 -25.90 3.70 -2.82
N LYS A 118 -26.04 2.90 -1.75
CA LYS A 118 -25.91 1.42 -1.77
C LYS A 118 -27.12 0.69 -2.38
N ALA A 119 -28.06 1.39 -2.99
CA ALA A 119 -29.36 0.82 -3.34
C ALA A 119 -29.20 -0.31 -4.38
N GLY A 120 -29.39 -1.56 -3.94
CA GLY A 120 -29.38 -2.76 -4.78
C GLY A 120 -28.03 -3.45 -5.01
N ALA A 121 -26.94 -2.97 -4.40
CA ALA A 121 -25.65 -3.64 -4.50
C ALA A 121 -25.44 -4.60 -3.33
N GLU A 122 -25.32 -5.90 -3.61
CA GLU A 122 -24.92 -6.89 -2.61
C GLU A 122 -23.42 -6.74 -2.28
N PRO A 123 -23.02 -6.84 -1.00
CA PRO A 123 -21.62 -6.85 -0.63
C PRO A 123 -20.88 -8.04 -1.27
N LEU A 124 -19.60 -7.84 -1.57
CA LEU A 124 -18.67 -8.89 -1.96
C LEU A 124 -18.66 -9.99 -0.88
N ALA A 125 -19.16 -11.17 -1.25
CA ALA A 125 -19.19 -12.34 -0.39
C ALA A 125 -17.82 -13.02 -0.25
N ASP A 126 -17.03 -13.06 -1.34
CA ASP A 126 -15.72 -13.70 -1.35
C ASP A 126 -14.58 -12.68 -1.25
N ARG A 127 -13.86 -12.71 -0.11
CA ARG A 127 -12.69 -11.85 0.15
C ARG A 127 -11.37 -12.47 -0.33
N SER A 128 -11.35 -13.71 -0.80
CA SER A 128 -10.14 -14.41 -1.25
C SER A 128 -9.45 -13.70 -2.42
N ILE A 129 -10.23 -12.96 -3.21
CA ILE A 129 -9.74 -12.15 -4.32
C ILE A 129 -8.88 -10.96 -3.87
N LEU A 130 -9.01 -10.50 -2.62
CA LEU A 130 -8.28 -9.33 -2.13
C LEU A 130 -6.86 -9.70 -1.74
N GLY A 131 -5.90 -8.81 -2.03
CA GLY A 131 -4.55 -8.90 -1.45
C GLY A 131 -4.60 -8.66 0.06
N THR A 132 -3.54 -9.04 0.78
CA THR A 132 -3.45 -8.88 2.25
C THR A 132 -3.72 -7.44 2.67
N THR A 133 -3.12 -6.47 2.00
CA THR A 133 -3.27 -5.03 2.30
C THR A 133 -4.71 -4.56 2.15
N ALA A 134 -5.38 -4.94 1.06
CA ALA A 134 -6.79 -4.60 0.83
C ALA A 134 -7.71 -5.31 1.84
N ASN A 135 -7.42 -6.56 2.17
CA ASN A 135 -8.19 -7.33 3.15
C ASN A 135 -8.10 -6.71 4.56
N VAL A 136 -6.91 -6.27 4.97
CA VAL A 136 -6.71 -5.55 6.24
C VAL A 136 -7.44 -4.21 6.22
N LEU A 137 -7.28 -3.43 5.15
CA LEU A 137 -7.92 -2.12 4.98
C LEU A 137 -9.44 -2.19 5.11
N CYS A 138 -10.05 -3.22 4.50
CA CYS A 138 -11.50 -3.36 4.38
C CYS A 138 -12.11 -4.34 5.39
N SER A 139 -11.31 -4.85 6.33
CA SER A 139 -11.68 -5.89 7.30
C SER A 139 -12.95 -5.59 8.08
N SER A 140 -13.13 -4.33 8.52
CA SER A 140 -14.20 -3.89 9.43
C SER A 140 -15.48 -3.41 8.76
N VAL A 141 -15.60 -3.49 7.43
CA VAL A 141 -16.73 -2.93 6.68
C VAL A 141 -17.20 -3.81 5.54
N PRO A 142 -18.44 -3.62 5.05
CA PRO A 142 -18.88 -4.24 3.82
C PRO A 142 -18.07 -3.70 2.63
N ILE A 143 -17.81 -4.62 1.69
CA ILE A 143 -17.03 -4.37 0.49
C ILE A 143 -17.98 -4.44 -0.70
N TYR A 144 -17.94 -3.50 -1.62
CA TYR A 144 -18.81 -3.47 -2.79
C TYR A 144 -18.00 -3.34 -4.06
N TRP A 145 -18.49 -3.90 -5.16
CA TRP A 145 -17.96 -3.59 -6.48
C TRP A 145 -18.45 -2.20 -6.93
N THR A 146 -17.57 -1.49 -7.63
CA THR A 146 -17.91 -0.27 -8.36
C THR A 146 -18.22 -0.59 -9.81
#